data_AF-A0A522V3D2-F1
#
_entry.id   AF-A0A522V3D2-F1
#
_cell.length_a   1.000
_cell.length_b   1.000
_cell.length_c   1.000
_cell.angle_alpha   90.00
_cell.angle_beta   90.00
_cell.angle_gamma   90.00
#
_symmetry.space_group_name_H-M   'P 1'
#
loop_
_entity.id
_entity.type
_entity.pdbx_description
1 polymer ?
#
loop_
_entity_poly.entity_id
_entity_poly.type
_entity_poly.pdbx_seq_one_letter_code
_entity_poly.pdbx_strand_id
1 'polypeptide(L)'
;MHEIEELIKKYGLEDDTEHVIIPVTDSQGKKKRIFLIKRKFIRVMDKEGHFEDYHLQDAIEATVRHPELPLSISLKLLESKPTEN
;
A
#
# COMPACT_ATOMS: atom_id res chain seq x y z
N MET A 1 12.99 -8.64 -1.31
CA MET A 1 12.13 -8.96 -0.16
C MET A 1 12.59 -8.27 1.11
N HIS A 2 13.89 -8.02 1.29
CA HIS A 2 14.40 -7.29 2.45
C HIS A 2 13.75 -5.91 2.66
N GLU A 3 13.56 -5.14 1.59
CA GLU A 3 12.87 -3.84 1.64
C GLU A 3 11.44 -3.95 2.21
N ILE A 4 10.71 -5.03 1.89
CA ILE A 4 9.36 -5.25 2.42
C ILE A 4 9.42 -5.61 3.90
N GLU A 5 10.39 -6.44 4.32
CA GLU A 5 10.62 -6.75 5.74
C GLU A 5 10.97 -5.50 6.56
N GLU A 6 11.74 -4.58 5.98
CA GLU A 6 12.05 -3.29 6.59
C GLU A 6 10.81 -2.42 6.75
N LEU A 7 9.93 -2.35 5.73
CA LEU A 7 8.67 -1.61 5.82
C LEU A 7 7.71 -2.23 6.84
N ILE A 8 7.64 -3.56 6.91
CA ILE A 8 6.85 -4.29 7.91
C ILE A 8 7.29 -3.88 9.31
N LYS A 9 8.60 -3.91 9.58
CA LYS A 9 9.15 -3.50 10.89
C LYS A 9 8.94 -2.01 11.15
N LYS A 10 9.20 -1.16 10.16
CA LYS A 10 9.10 0.31 10.28
C LYS A 10 7.70 0.77 10.64
N TYR A 11 6.68 0.17 10.01
CA TYR A 11 5.28 0.55 10.21
C TYR A 11 4.53 -0.36 11.19
N GLY A 12 5.19 -1.35 11.79
CA GLY A 12 4.55 -2.31 12.68
C GLY A 12 3.45 -3.11 11.99
N LEU A 13 3.66 -3.49 10.72
CA LEU A 13 2.72 -4.28 9.95
C LEU A 13 2.76 -5.74 10.38
N GLU A 14 1.70 -6.46 10.04
CA GLU A 14 1.64 -7.91 10.17
C GLU A 14 1.90 -8.53 8.77
N ASP A 15 2.34 -9.79 8.72
CA ASP A 15 2.47 -10.50 7.46
C ASP A 15 2.22 -12.01 7.64
N ASP A 16 1.74 -12.64 6.58
CA ASP A 16 1.57 -14.09 6.49
C ASP A 16 2.26 -14.64 5.23
N THR A 17 2.08 -15.93 4.92
CA THR A 17 2.73 -16.56 3.76
C THR A 17 2.44 -15.85 2.43
N GLU A 18 1.26 -15.26 2.28
CA GLU A 18 0.75 -14.72 1.02
C GLU A 18 0.51 -13.20 1.07
N HIS A 19 0.39 -12.58 2.24
CA HIS A 19 -0.03 -11.19 2.38
C HIS A 19 0.85 -10.37 3.31
N VAL A 20 0.94 -9.08 3.01
CA VAL A 20 1.27 -8.03 3.98
C VAL A 20 -0.04 -7.47 4.48
N ILE A 21 -0.19 -7.41 5.80
CA ILE A 21 -1.42 -7.03 6.50
C ILE A 21 -1.16 -5.69 7.17
N ILE A 22 -1.90 -4.68 6.75
CA ILE A 22 -1.79 -3.31 7.25
C ILE A 22 -2.95 -3.07 8.23
N PRO A 23 -2.69 -3.05 9.54
CA PRO A 23 -3.70 -2.71 10.54
C PRO A 23 -3.95 -1.20 10.48
N VAL A 24 -5.21 -0.81 10.27
CA VAL A 24 -5.62 0.60 10.20
C VAL A 24 -6.79 0.84 11.14
N THR A 25 -6.86 2.03 11.70
CA THR A 25 -8.04 2.48 12.44
C THR A 25 -8.78 3.46 11.56
N ASP A 26 -10.05 3.19 11.27
CA ASP A 26 -10.84 4.15 10.48
C ASP A 26 -11.25 5.37 11.30
N SER A 27 -11.79 6.38 10.62
CA SER A 27 -12.33 7.60 11.23
C SER A 27 -13.44 7.38 12.27
N GLN A 28 -14.01 6.18 12.36
CA GLN A 28 -15.00 5.80 13.39
C GLN A 28 -14.35 5.05 14.58
N GLY A 29 -13.02 4.96 14.62
CA GLY A 29 -12.29 4.23 15.65
C GLY A 29 -12.34 2.71 15.50
N LYS A 30 -12.88 2.18 14.39
CA LYS A 30 -12.95 0.74 14.15
C LYS A 30 -11.63 0.26 13.57
N LYS A 31 -11.11 -0.83 14.14
CA LYS A 31 -9.96 -1.53 13.61
C LYS A 31 -10.35 -2.26 12.32
N LYS A 32 -9.59 -2.01 11.27
CA LYS A 32 -9.67 -2.67 9.96
C LYS A 32 -8.30 -3.22 9.60
N ARG A 33 -8.29 -4.18 8.68
CA ARG A 33 -7.07 -4.77 8.13
C ARG A 33 -7.15 -4.69 6.62
N ILE A 34 -6.10 -4.16 6.01
CA ILE A 34 -5.93 -4.12 4.56
C ILE A 34 -4.92 -5.20 4.19
N PHE A 35 -5.24 -6.03 3.21
CA PHE A 35 -4.41 -7.16 2.80
C PHE A 35 -3.82 -6.85 1.43
N LEU A 36 -2.50 -6.84 1.33
CA LEU A 36 -1.76 -6.70 0.07
C LEU A 36 -1.07 -8.01 -0.26
N ILE A 37 -1.27 -8.54 -1.45
CA ILE A 37 -0.64 -9.79 -1.87
C ILE A 37 0.88 -9.62 -1.99
N LYS A 38 1.64 -10.57 -1.44
CA LYS A 38 3.10 -10.63 -1.53
C LYS A 38 3.55 -11.03 -2.92
N ARG A 39 3.52 -10.06 -3.84
CA ARG A 39 4.11 -10.17 -5.17
C ARG A 39 5.08 -9.03 -5.42
N LYS A 40 6.04 -9.24 -6.32
CA LYS A 40 7.00 -8.19 -6.69
C LYS A 40 6.28 -6.96 -7.26
N PHE A 41 5.24 -7.22 -8.05
CA PHE A 41 4.39 -6.21 -8.66
C PHE A 41 2.91 -6.54 -8.41
N ILE A 42 2.11 -5.50 -8.20
CA ILE A 42 0.66 -5.57 -8.08
C ILE A 42 0.07 -4.74 -9.22
N ARG A 43 -0.81 -5.38 -9.99
CA ARG A 43 -1.59 -4.70 -11.01
C ARG A 43 -2.79 -4.00 -10.38
N VAL A 44 -2.88 -2.70 -10.56
CA VAL A 44 -3.96 -1.88 -10.03
C VAL A 44 -4.71 -1.27 -11.20
N MET A 45 -6.04 -1.30 -11.13
CA MET A 45 -6.92 -0.65 -12.09
C MET A 45 -7.32 0.73 -11.55
N ASP A 46 -7.20 1.76 -12.37
CA ASP A 46 -7.67 3.09 -12.00
C ASP A 46 -9.17 3.28 -12.27
N LYS A 47 -9.68 4.48 -12.00
CA LYS A 47 -11.11 4.80 -12.19
C LYS A 47 -11.55 4.85 -13.65
N GLU A 48 -10.60 4.99 -14.58
CA GLU A 48 -10.85 5.05 -16.03
C GLU A 48 -10.75 3.64 -16.66
N GLY A 49 -10.37 2.62 -15.87
CA GLY A 49 -10.23 1.25 -16.33
C GLY A 49 -8.84 0.93 -16.89
N HIS A 50 -7.87 1.82 -16.72
CA HIS A 50 -6.48 1.57 -17.11
C HIS A 50 -5.77 0.73 -16.05
N PHE A 51 -4.91 -0.17 -16.50
CA PHE A 51 -4.12 -1.03 -15.62
C PHE A 51 -2.67 -0.56 -15.56
N GLU A 52 -2.17 -0.41 -14.35
CA GLU A 52 -0.80 -0.01 -14.07
C GLU A 52 -0.19 -1.00 -13.06
N ASP A 53 1.08 -1.36 -13.26
CA ASP A 53 1.80 -2.30 -12.41
C ASP A 53 2.69 -1.51 -11.43
N TYR A 54 2.50 -1.70 -10.13
CA TYR A 54 3.24 -1.01 -9.08
C TYR A 54 4.05 -1.99 -8.25
N HIS A 55 5.19 -1.54 -7.70
CA HIS A 55 5.92 -2.32 -6.73
C HIS A 55 5.10 -2.46 -5.43
N LEU A 56 5.19 -3.63 -4.78
CA LEU A 56 4.51 -3.85 -3.51
C LEU A 56 4.94 -2.84 -2.43
N GLN A 57 6.18 -2.38 -2.47
CA GLN A 57 6.68 -1.32 -1.57
C GLN A 57 5.88 -0.03 -1.70
N ASP A 58 5.65 0.44 -2.93
CA ASP A 58 4.86 1.65 -3.18
C ASP A 58 3.41 1.44 -2.76
N ALA A 59 2.86 0.24 -3.00
CA ALA A 59 1.52 -0.10 -2.55
C ALA A 59 1.38 -0.10 -1.02
N ILE A 60 2.37 -0.62 -0.30
CA ILE A 60 2.41 -0.57 1.17
C ILE A 60 2.48 0.88 1.64
N GLU A 61 3.42 1.67 1.12
CA GLU A 61 3.62 3.06 1.51
C GLU A 61 2.35 3.90 1.24
N ALA A 62 1.72 3.71 0.08
CA ALA A 62 0.49 4.39 -0.31
C ALA A 62 -0.65 4.06 0.66
N THR A 63 -0.77 2.78 1.01
CA THR A 63 -1.81 2.29 1.91
C THR A 63 -1.61 2.78 3.35
N VAL A 64 -0.37 2.79 3.84
CA VAL A 64 -0.06 3.29 5.19
C VAL A 64 -0.32 4.80 5.29
N ARG A 65 0.05 5.58 4.27
CA ARG A 65 -0.15 7.03 4.27
C ARG A 65 -1.60 7.45 4.08
N HIS A 66 -2.35 6.71 3.28
CA HIS A 66 -3.73 7.04 2.91
C HIS A 66 -4.65 5.82 3.01
N PRO A 67 -4.88 5.28 4.23
CA PRO A 67 -5.60 4.02 4.43
C PRO A 67 -7.10 4.11 4.14
N GLU A 68 -7.66 5.32 4.11
CA GLU A 68 -9.08 5.57 3.80
C GLU A 68 -9.35 5.73 2.29
N LEU A 69 -8.30 5.84 1.47
CA LEU A 69 -8.41 6.03 0.02
C LEU A 69 -8.23 4.70 -0.72
N PRO A 70 -8.89 4.52 -1.89
CA PRO A 70 -8.60 3.41 -2.77
C PRO A 70 -7.12 3.39 -3.19
N LEU A 71 -6.52 2.20 -3.26
CA LEU A 71 -5.10 2.04 -3.58
C LEU A 71 -4.68 2.77 -4.87
N SER A 72 -5.50 2.72 -5.91
CA SER A 72 -5.25 3.43 -7.18
C SER A 72 -5.14 4.94 -7.04
N ILE A 73 -5.85 5.54 -6.08
CA ILE A 73 -5.78 6.97 -5.78
C ILE A 73 -4.57 7.26 -4.89
N SER A 74 -4.35 6.44 -3.86
CA SER A 74 -3.22 6.59 -2.94
C SER A 74 -1.86 6.50 -3.65
N LEU A 75 -1.75 5.63 -4.66
CA LEU A 75 -0.54 5.48 -5.48
C LEU A 75 -0.25 6.74 -6.31
N LYS A 76 -1.25 7.30 -7.00
CA LYS A 76 -1.07 8.54 -7.78
C LYS A 76 -0.66 9.73 -6.90
N LEU A 77 -1.09 9.76 -5.64
CA LEU A 77 -0.68 10.78 -4.66
C LEU A 77 0.78 10.63 -4.22
N LEU A 78 1.34 9.41 -4.22
CA LEU A 78 2.76 9.19 -3.97
C LEU A 78 3.62 9.70 -5.14
N GLU A 79 3.24 9.41 -6.37
CA GLU A 79 3.98 9.82 -7.58
C GLU A 79 3.92 11.33 -7.82
N SER A 80 2.85 12.00 -7.38
CA SER A 80 2.71 13.45 -7.50
C SER A 80 3.55 14.25 -6.50
N LYS A 81 4.28 13.60 -5.59
CA LYS A 81 5.33 14.30 -4.83
C LYS A 81 6.50 14.55 -5.79
N PRO A 82 6.87 15.83 -6.06
CA PRO A 82 8.05 16.08 -6.87
C PRO A 82 9.24 15.42 -6.20
N THR A 83 9.95 14.60 -6.95
CA THR A 83 11.32 14.23 -6.64
C THR A 83 12.10 15.55 -6.60
N GLU A 84 12.26 16.15 -5.42
CA GLU A 84 13.23 17.22 -5.23
C GLU A 84 14.60 16.59 -5.52
N ASN A 85 15.11 16.93 -6.71
CA ASN A 85 16.41 16.59 -7.24
C ASN A 85 17.47 17.55 -6.68
#